data_AF-A0A5N1J2F1-F1
#
_entry.id   AF-A0A5N1J2F1-F1
#
_cell.length_a   1.000
_cell.length_b   1.000
_cell.length_c   1.000
_cell.angle_alpha   90.00
_cell.angle_beta   90.00
_cell.angle_gamma   90.00
#
_symmetry.space_group_name_H-M   'P 1'
#
loop_
_entity.id
_entity.type
_entity.pdbx_description
1 polymer ?
#
loop_
_entity_poly.entity_id
_entity_poly.type
_entity_poly.pdbx_seq_one_letter_code
_entity_poly.pdbx_strand_id
1 'polypeptide(L)'
;MKKISFSFTFLSAIAGFAIFFGCSLQASAQAFEIPQTPVVSVSGIKAEANTKRLASNDKPGKADYFTWNNGWVADSRSENTYDTQGNILKTVMIDAATGAFMEQWLYVYDAHNTQTERLVQTMVNGQWQTQSGQKHLLTYNANNLITEDLVQEWQNGLWENKARHEYVLNTAGQPTEEKISFWQQGAWAYQVKRTSVYQNNLLSEYLVQNYVNNAWQNFSRFHNYTYDAVTNKTLGYQVQDWVNNAWQDKSRQTFTYDATGGYTNITERNLNGNWENSLKVVSLQDPATNTSGYQVFDWQNNNWVKVSHQEAQRTYDTQNRLTEVIERRWKAATNQLENELKITFYDFQLISGTSKLMPEMQVNVYPNPASDLVTIALNEAAGKEGTISVSDYTGKIRLVQEITRGNSITLKLESWPAGVYFLTLQTEKGTLVKKIVKQ
;
A
#
# COMPACT_ATOMS: atom_id res chain seq x y z
N MET A 1 11.51 7.08 31.31
CA MET A 1 10.59 7.58 30.27
C MET A 1 11.26 7.40 28.92
N LYS A 2 11.08 6.23 28.29
CA LYS A 2 11.58 5.93 26.93
C LYS A 2 10.35 5.98 26.02
N LYS A 3 10.32 6.93 25.07
CA LYS A 3 9.35 6.94 23.97
C LYS A 3 9.67 5.73 23.08
N ILE A 4 8.77 4.77 23.04
CA ILE A 4 8.81 3.65 22.10
C ILE A 4 8.01 4.11 20.88
N SER A 5 8.69 4.38 19.77
CA SER A 5 8.06 4.63 18.48
C SER A 5 7.66 3.30 17.86
N PHE A 6 6.36 3.01 17.78
CA PHE A 6 5.85 1.84 17.06
C PHE A 6 5.54 2.24 15.61
N SER A 7 6.27 1.65 14.66
CA SER A 7 5.93 1.72 13.24
C SER A 7 4.83 0.69 12.95
N PHE A 8 3.58 1.15 12.82
CA PHE A 8 2.47 0.31 12.37
C PHE A 8 2.65 -0.04 10.89
N THR A 9 2.95 -1.30 10.60
CA THR A 9 2.96 -1.83 9.23
C THR A 9 1.65 -2.57 9.04
N PHE A 10 0.73 -2.01 8.24
CA PHE A 10 -0.46 -2.74 7.82
C PHE A 10 -0.04 -4.00 7.05
N LEU A 11 -0.70 -5.11 7.33
CA LEU A 11 -0.58 -6.39 6.62
C LEU A 11 -0.95 -6.20 5.14
N SER A 12 0.04 -5.90 4.30
CA SER A 12 0.07 -6.34 2.91
C SER A 12 0.92 -7.61 2.88
N ALA A 13 0.29 -8.76 2.64
CA ALA A 13 0.95 -10.04 2.58
C ALA A 13 1.95 -10.12 1.40
N ILE A 14 3.20 -9.72 1.64
CA ILE A 14 4.38 -10.19 0.89
C ILE A 14 5.46 -10.45 1.94
N ALA A 15 5.87 -11.72 2.04
CA ALA A 15 6.89 -12.19 2.96
C ALA A 15 8.27 -11.60 2.65
N GLY A 16 8.96 -11.14 3.70
CA GLY A 16 10.36 -10.74 3.65
C GLY A 16 10.82 -10.20 5.00
N PHE A 17 11.18 -11.08 5.93
CA PHE A 17 11.73 -10.68 7.23
C PHE A 17 13.11 -10.02 7.08
N ALA A 18 13.23 -8.78 7.56
CA ALA A 18 14.49 -8.15 7.93
C ALA A 18 14.83 -8.51 9.38
N ILE A 19 16.08 -8.88 9.65
CA ILE A 19 16.64 -8.99 11.00
C ILE A 19 17.31 -7.65 11.32
N PHE A 20 16.81 -6.94 12.34
CA PHE A 20 17.45 -5.75 12.91
C PHE A 20 18.33 -6.16 14.12
N PHE A 21 19.60 -5.73 14.12
CA PHE A 21 20.32 -5.37 15.34
C PHE A 21 20.94 -3.98 15.12
N GLY A 22 20.74 -3.09 16.10
CA GLY A 22 21.13 -1.70 16.03
C GLY A 22 22.52 -1.40 16.58
N CYS A 23 23.11 -0.35 15.98
CA CYS A 23 23.95 0.71 16.55
C CYS A 23 25.41 0.39 16.94
N SER A 24 26.37 0.94 16.18
CA SER A 24 27.15 2.11 16.60
C SER A 24 28.09 2.58 15.47
N LEU A 25 28.44 3.87 15.50
CA LEU A 25 29.12 4.64 14.46
C LEU A 25 30.51 4.10 14.07
N GLN A 26 30.81 4.03 12.77
CA GLN A 26 31.91 4.77 12.13
C GLN A 26 31.85 4.61 10.60
N ALA A 27 32.20 5.68 9.90
CA ALA A 27 32.09 5.83 8.45
C ALA A 27 32.92 4.80 7.67
N SER A 28 32.29 4.10 6.72
CA SER A 28 32.76 3.81 5.35
C SER A 28 31.95 2.65 4.75
N ALA A 29 31.71 2.73 3.44
CA ALA A 29 30.96 1.80 2.58
C ALA A 29 29.42 1.76 2.79
N GLN A 30 28.71 2.42 1.87
CA GLN A 30 27.27 2.27 1.66
C GLN A 30 26.93 0.80 1.40
N ALA A 31 26.32 0.13 2.38
CA ALA A 31 25.68 -1.15 2.18
C ALA A 31 24.40 -0.92 1.38
N PHE A 32 24.46 -1.25 0.09
CA PHE A 32 23.33 -1.25 -0.84
C PHE A 32 22.31 -2.28 -0.35
N GLU A 33 21.10 -1.83 -0.01
CA GLU A 33 19.98 -2.71 0.31
C GLU A 33 19.67 -3.62 -0.88
N ILE A 34 19.52 -4.91 -0.62
CA ILE A 34 19.10 -5.90 -1.62
C ILE A 34 17.67 -5.52 -2.07
N PRO A 35 17.41 -5.27 -3.36
CA PRO A 35 16.07 -4.99 -3.84
C PRO A 35 15.17 -6.19 -3.54
N GLN A 36 14.00 -5.90 -2.96
CA GLN A 36 12.90 -6.83 -2.81
C GLN A 36 12.60 -7.50 -4.15
N THR A 37 12.10 -8.74 -4.08
CA THR A 37 11.61 -9.49 -5.23
C THR A 37 10.83 -8.58 -6.18
N PRO A 38 10.95 -8.75 -7.51
CA PRO A 38 9.97 -8.18 -8.41
C PRO A 38 8.66 -8.92 -8.16
N VAL A 39 7.87 -8.43 -7.21
CA VAL A 39 6.43 -8.48 -7.38
C VAL A 39 6.20 -7.54 -8.55
N VAL A 40 6.15 -8.12 -9.75
CA VAL A 40 5.42 -7.51 -10.84
C VAL A 40 4.01 -7.35 -10.27
N SER A 41 3.70 -6.16 -9.78
CA SER A 41 2.31 -5.73 -9.66
C SER A 41 1.81 -5.62 -11.09
N VAL A 42 1.48 -6.77 -11.67
CA VAL A 42 0.64 -6.82 -12.86
C VAL A 42 -0.71 -6.32 -12.36
N SER A 43 -0.93 -5.02 -12.46
CA SER A 43 -2.27 -4.48 -12.62
C SER A 43 -2.85 -5.15 -13.87
N GLY A 44 -3.51 -6.30 -13.70
CA GLY A 44 -4.05 -7.07 -14.82
C GLY A 44 -4.23 -8.56 -14.60
N ILE A 45 -3.53 -9.20 -13.66
CA ILE A 45 -3.95 -10.52 -13.19
C ILE A 45 -4.82 -10.27 -11.97
N LYS A 46 -6.15 -10.27 -12.19
CA LYS A 46 -7.04 -10.77 -11.16
C LYS A 46 -6.56 -12.18 -10.86
N ALA A 47 -5.63 -12.31 -9.92
CA ALA A 47 -5.68 -13.46 -9.07
C ALA A 47 -7.06 -13.29 -8.45
N GLU A 48 -8.03 -14.04 -8.96
CA GLU A 48 -9.06 -14.55 -8.09
C GLU A 48 -8.29 -15.27 -6.98
N ALA A 49 -7.87 -14.50 -5.97
CA ALA A 49 -7.92 -14.97 -4.62
C ALA A 49 -9.35 -15.44 -4.51
N ASN A 50 -9.55 -16.73 -4.74
CA ASN A 50 -10.72 -17.43 -4.29
C ASN A 50 -10.66 -17.35 -2.76
N THR A 51 -10.94 -16.17 -2.22
CA THR A 51 -11.68 -16.11 -0.98
C THR A 51 -13.00 -16.79 -1.33
N LYS A 52 -13.11 -18.10 -1.08
CA LYS A 52 -14.36 -18.85 -1.30
C LYS A 52 -15.50 -18.36 -0.39
N ARG A 53 -15.21 -17.42 0.52
CA ARG A 53 -16.21 -16.73 1.32
C ARG A 53 -16.53 -15.39 0.67
N LEU A 54 -17.79 -15.20 0.29
CA LEU A 54 -18.31 -13.92 -0.18
C LEU A 54 -18.03 -12.88 0.90
N ALA A 55 -17.20 -11.89 0.58
CA ALA A 55 -16.96 -10.75 1.46
C ALA A 55 -18.28 -10.02 1.67
N SER A 56 -18.63 -9.70 2.93
CA SER A 56 -19.72 -8.77 3.19
C SER A 56 -19.40 -7.42 2.55
N ASN A 57 -20.43 -6.72 2.08
CA ASN A 57 -20.30 -5.32 1.64
C ASN A 57 -20.05 -4.38 2.82
N ASP A 58 -20.16 -4.87 4.05
CA ASP A 58 -19.90 -4.10 5.24
C ASP A 58 -18.39 -3.93 5.50
N LYS A 59 -17.99 -2.71 5.86
CA LYS A 59 -16.62 -2.39 6.28
C LYS A 59 -16.59 -2.03 7.77
N PRO A 60 -15.54 -2.39 8.52
CA PRO A 60 -15.48 -2.10 9.95
C PRO A 60 -15.28 -0.61 10.20
N GLY A 61 -16.28 0.05 10.78
CA GLY A 61 -16.16 1.44 11.20
C GLY A 61 -15.20 1.60 12.38
N LYS A 62 -15.02 0.55 13.20
CA LYS A 62 -14.09 0.55 14.33
C LYS A 62 -13.31 -0.74 14.46
N ALA A 63 -12.10 -0.66 14.99
CA ALA A 63 -11.33 -1.81 15.43
C ALA A 63 -10.58 -1.52 16.74
N ASP A 64 -10.66 -2.44 17.70
CA ASP A 64 -9.85 -2.37 18.92
C ASP A 64 -8.65 -3.31 18.79
N TYR A 65 -7.46 -2.81 19.11
CA TYR A 65 -6.18 -3.49 19.01
C TYR A 65 -5.70 -3.85 20.41
N PHE A 66 -5.20 -5.07 20.55
CA PHE A 66 -4.67 -5.59 21.80
C PHE A 66 -3.31 -6.23 21.55
N THR A 67 -2.36 -5.94 22.43
CA THR A 67 -1.06 -6.60 22.43
C THR A 67 -1.01 -7.68 23.49
N TRP A 68 -0.15 -8.68 23.29
CA TRP A 68 0.03 -9.76 24.25
C TRP A 68 1.17 -9.46 25.22
N ASN A 69 0.86 -9.40 26.52
CA ASN A 69 1.83 -9.33 27.61
C ASN A 69 1.36 -10.21 28.78
N ASN A 70 1.53 -11.54 28.63
CA ASN A 70 0.97 -12.55 29.55
C ASN A 70 -0.56 -12.45 29.71
N GLY A 71 -1.22 -11.90 28.70
CA GLY A 71 -2.63 -11.54 28.67
C GLY A 71 -2.86 -10.47 27.60
N TRP A 72 -4.11 -10.33 27.15
CA TRP A 72 -4.46 -9.27 26.21
C TRP A 72 -4.52 -7.92 26.92
N VAL A 73 -3.71 -6.97 26.47
CA VAL A 73 -3.71 -5.59 26.94
C VAL A 73 -4.23 -4.71 25.82
N ALA A 74 -5.25 -3.89 26.09
CA ALA A 74 -5.77 -2.94 25.12
C ALA A 74 -4.68 -1.91 24.81
N ASP A 75 -4.43 -1.69 23.52
CA ASP A 75 -3.37 -0.81 23.02
C ASP A 75 -4.00 0.44 22.42
N SER A 76 -4.81 0.25 21.39
CA SER A 76 -5.38 1.35 20.62
C SER A 76 -6.73 0.97 20.00
N ARG A 77 -7.42 1.97 19.48
CA ARG A 77 -8.64 1.84 18.68
C ARG A 77 -8.49 2.61 17.38
N SER A 78 -8.90 2.04 16.27
CA SER A 78 -9.10 2.76 15.02
C SER A 78 -10.58 3.11 14.82
N GLU A 79 -10.82 4.30 14.28
CA GLU A 79 -12.12 4.70 13.73
C GLU A 79 -11.95 5.05 12.25
N ASN A 80 -12.69 4.35 11.39
CA ASN A 80 -12.57 4.41 9.94
C ASN A 80 -13.80 5.06 9.32
N THR A 81 -13.55 5.83 8.26
CA THR A 81 -14.59 6.37 7.38
C THR A 81 -14.31 5.95 5.97
N TYR A 82 -15.38 5.70 5.21
CA TYR A 82 -15.29 5.19 3.86
C TYR A 82 -16.04 6.09 2.88
N ASP A 83 -15.65 6.06 1.62
CA ASP A 83 -16.47 6.56 0.53
C ASP A 83 -17.59 5.56 0.16
N THR A 84 -18.42 5.93 -0.81
CA THR A 84 -19.52 5.08 -1.29
C THR A 84 -19.07 3.81 -2.01
N GLN A 85 -17.80 3.74 -2.43
CA GLN A 85 -17.20 2.56 -3.07
C GLN A 85 -16.50 1.64 -2.04
N GLY A 86 -16.43 2.06 -0.78
CA GLY A 86 -15.83 1.30 0.31
C GLY A 86 -14.33 1.49 0.46
N ASN A 87 -13.76 2.52 -0.15
CA ASN A 87 -12.37 2.91 0.08
C ASN A 87 -12.27 3.73 1.35
N ILE A 88 -11.19 3.52 2.09
CA ILE A 88 -10.98 4.19 3.36
C ILE A 88 -10.56 5.64 3.11
N LEU A 89 -11.33 6.62 3.57
CA LEU A 89 -10.99 8.04 3.40
C LEU A 89 -10.16 8.56 4.57
N LYS A 90 -10.42 8.04 5.76
CA LYS A 90 -9.75 8.44 6.97
C LYS A 90 -9.79 7.35 8.02
N THR A 91 -8.68 7.23 8.74
CA THR A 91 -8.55 6.43 9.96
C THR A 91 -8.03 7.32 11.08
N VAL A 92 -8.63 7.24 12.26
CA VAL A 92 -8.13 7.90 13.47
C VAL A 92 -7.72 6.84 14.48
N MET A 93 -6.49 6.93 14.97
CA MET A 93 -5.97 6.08 16.04
C MET A 93 -6.14 6.79 17.39
N ILE A 94 -6.73 6.06 18.33
CA ILE A 94 -7.05 6.52 19.68
C ILE A 94 -6.37 5.58 20.67
N ASP A 95 -5.65 6.14 21.64
CA ASP A 95 -5.04 5.36 22.73
C ASP A 95 -6.15 4.73 23.58
N ALA A 96 -6.11 3.40 23.76
CA ALA A 96 -7.21 2.68 24.40
C ALA A 96 -7.31 2.96 25.91
N ALA A 97 -6.20 3.35 26.56
CA ALA A 97 -6.16 3.58 28.01
C ALA A 97 -6.62 4.99 28.39
N THR A 98 -6.27 5.99 27.57
CA THR A 98 -6.50 7.41 27.86
C THR A 98 -7.61 8.03 27.03
N GLY A 99 -7.99 7.41 25.91
CA GLY A 99 -8.91 7.99 24.93
C GLY A 99 -8.30 9.14 24.13
N ALA A 100 -6.98 9.37 24.24
CA ALA A 100 -6.30 10.43 23.52
C ALA A 100 -6.13 10.09 22.04
N PHE A 101 -6.36 11.07 21.16
CA PHE A 101 -6.01 10.95 19.76
C PHE A 101 -4.50 10.85 19.58
N MET A 102 -4.03 9.87 18.81
CA MET A 102 -2.61 9.63 18.57
C MET A 102 -2.19 10.12 17.18
N GLU A 103 -2.75 9.49 16.15
CA GLU A 103 -2.48 9.79 14.75
C GLU A 103 -3.76 9.66 13.92
N GLN A 104 -3.78 10.30 12.75
CA GLN A 104 -4.78 10.04 11.73
C GLN A 104 -4.12 9.86 10.37
N TRP A 105 -4.70 8.96 9.58
CA TRP A 105 -4.37 8.73 8.19
C TRP A 105 -5.49 9.28 7.33
N LEU A 106 -5.14 10.07 6.31
CA LEU A 106 -6.06 10.61 5.32
C LEU A 106 -5.69 10.07 3.96
N TYR A 107 -6.68 9.67 3.17
CA TYR A 107 -6.49 9.03 1.88
C TYR A 107 -7.30 9.76 0.81
N VAL A 108 -6.71 9.88 -0.37
CA VAL A 108 -7.38 10.42 -1.56
C VAL A 108 -7.25 9.42 -2.69
N TYR A 109 -8.34 9.25 -3.43
CA TYR A 109 -8.42 8.37 -4.58
C TYR A 109 -8.73 9.18 -5.83
N ASP A 110 -8.24 8.72 -6.97
CA ASP A 110 -8.64 9.25 -8.27
C ASP A 110 -9.95 8.62 -8.77
N ALA A 111 -10.38 9.03 -9.96
CA ALA A 111 -11.59 8.52 -10.60
C ALA A 111 -11.49 7.03 -11.01
N HIS A 112 -10.28 6.47 -11.10
CA HIS A 112 -10.03 5.05 -11.37
C HIS A 112 -10.01 4.21 -10.10
N ASN A 113 -10.36 4.81 -8.96
CA ASN A 113 -10.31 4.19 -7.65
C ASN A 113 -8.89 3.79 -7.20
N THR A 114 -7.87 4.51 -7.68
CA THR A 114 -6.48 4.32 -7.27
C THR A 114 -6.16 5.31 -6.16
N GLN A 115 -5.55 4.87 -5.07
CA GLN A 115 -5.11 5.75 -3.99
C GLN A 115 -3.96 6.64 -4.49
N THR A 116 -4.19 7.94 -4.63
CA THR A 116 -3.22 8.92 -5.13
C THR A 116 -2.57 9.77 -4.04
N GLU A 117 -3.14 9.81 -2.84
CA GLU A 117 -2.53 10.55 -1.72
C GLU A 117 -2.76 9.82 -0.41
N ARG A 118 -1.74 9.81 0.45
CA ARG A 118 -1.85 9.42 1.85
C ARG A 118 -1.12 10.44 2.71
N LEU A 119 -1.79 10.96 3.73
CA LEU A 119 -1.22 11.88 4.72
C LEU A 119 -1.26 11.24 6.11
N VAL A 120 -0.18 11.35 6.87
CA VAL A 120 -0.12 10.95 8.29
C VAL A 120 0.03 12.20 9.14
N GLN A 121 -0.90 12.39 10.07
CA GLN A 121 -0.88 13.51 11.00
C GLN A 121 -0.88 12.99 12.44
N THR A 122 -0.13 13.63 13.33
CA THR A 122 -0.13 13.30 14.76
C THR A 122 -0.75 14.44 15.57
N MET A 123 -1.37 14.08 16.69
CA MET A 123 -1.94 15.05 17.61
C MET A 123 -0.82 15.66 18.46
N VAL A 124 -0.56 16.96 18.29
CA VAL A 124 0.45 17.70 19.05
C VAL A 124 -0.19 18.96 19.61
N ASN A 125 -0.17 19.12 20.93
CA ASN A 125 -0.75 20.27 21.65
C ASN A 125 -2.22 20.57 21.26
N GLY A 126 -3.01 19.51 21.06
CA GLY A 126 -4.44 19.62 20.72
C GLY A 126 -4.72 20.01 19.27
N GLN A 127 -3.73 19.92 18.37
CA GLN A 127 -3.87 20.19 16.94
C GLN A 127 -3.23 19.06 16.13
N TRP A 128 -3.82 18.75 14.97
CA TRP A 128 -3.24 17.81 14.02
C TRP A 128 -2.07 18.44 13.27
N GLN A 129 -0.92 17.79 13.28
CA GLN A 129 0.27 18.21 12.54
C GLN A 129 0.72 17.10 11.61
N THR A 130 0.93 17.43 10.33
CA THR A 130 1.43 16.49 9.34
C THR A 130 2.86 16.06 9.68
N GLN A 131 3.06 14.76 9.86
CA GLN A 131 4.36 14.15 10.09
C GLN A 131 4.97 13.61 8.80
N SER A 132 4.14 13.01 7.95
CA SER A 132 4.57 12.43 6.69
C SER A 132 3.41 12.37 5.70
N GLY A 133 3.74 12.14 4.45
CA GLY A 133 2.78 12.00 3.39
C GLY A 133 3.45 11.45 2.14
N GLN A 134 2.65 10.76 1.33
CA GLN A 134 3.03 10.30 0.00
C GLN A 134 1.93 10.69 -0.98
N LYS A 135 2.34 11.14 -2.17
CA LYS A 135 1.43 11.53 -3.23
C LYS A 135 1.92 10.97 -4.56
N HIS A 136 0.99 10.42 -5.33
CA HIS A 136 1.20 9.86 -6.65
C HIS A 136 0.48 10.73 -7.68
N LEU A 137 1.20 11.14 -8.72
CA LEU A 137 0.65 11.83 -9.87
C LEU A 137 0.75 10.87 -11.05
N LEU A 138 -0.39 10.29 -11.41
CA LEU A 138 -0.48 9.21 -12.39
C LEU A 138 -0.84 9.75 -13.77
N THR A 139 -0.09 9.32 -14.78
CA THR A 139 -0.39 9.59 -16.20
C THR A 139 -0.80 8.30 -16.89
N TYR A 140 -1.85 8.37 -17.70
CA TYR A 140 -2.45 7.21 -18.36
C TYR A 140 -2.33 7.30 -19.87
N ASN A 141 -2.24 6.14 -20.54
CA ASN A 141 -2.44 6.06 -21.98
C ASN A 141 -3.94 6.04 -22.35
N ALA A 142 -4.24 5.98 -23.65
CA ALA A 142 -5.61 5.96 -24.18
C ALA A 142 -6.45 4.73 -23.73
N ASN A 143 -5.81 3.69 -23.19
CA ASN A 143 -6.47 2.50 -22.65
C ASN A 143 -6.62 2.57 -21.11
N ASN A 144 -6.42 3.73 -20.48
CA ASN A 144 -6.42 3.94 -19.04
C ASN A 144 -5.41 3.08 -18.27
N LEU A 145 -4.28 2.76 -18.90
CA LEU A 145 -3.16 2.08 -18.24
C LEU A 145 -2.09 3.11 -17.85
N ILE A 146 -1.53 2.94 -16.66
CA ILE A 146 -0.51 3.84 -16.12
C ILE A 146 0.75 3.77 -16.99
N THR A 147 1.23 4.93 -17.41
CA THR A 147 2.47 5.11 -18.20
C THR A 147 3.51 5.93 -17.45
N GLU A 148 3.09 6.70 -16.44
CA GLU A 148 3.99 7.40 -15.53
C GLU A 148 3.38 7.44 -14.13
N ASP A 149 4.20 7.27 -13.11
CA ASP A 149 3.90 7.58 -11.71
C ASP A 149 4.99 8.49 -11.14
N LEU A 150 4.61 9.74 -10.85
CA LEU A 150 5.46 10.69 -10.16
C LEU A 150 5.11 10.72 -8.67
N VAL A 151 6.04 10.23 -7.86
CA VAL A 151 5.92 10.13 -6.41
C VAL A 151 6.52 11.37 -5.75
N GLN A 152 5.71 12.00 -4.90
CA GLN A 152 6.13 13.07 -4.00
C GLN A 152 6.00 12.61 -2.55
N GLU A 153 6.88 13.13 -1.70
CA GLU A 153 6.84 12.93 -0.25
C GLU A 153 6.66 14.27 0.46
N TRP A 154 5.97 14.23 1.60
CA TRP A 154 5.87 15.40 2.45
C TRP A 154 7.17 15.59 3.23
N GLN A 155 7.88 16.69 2.95
CA GLN A 155 9.11 17.06 3.63
C GLN A 155 9.06 18.54 4.01
N ASN A 156 9.42 18.86 5.25
CA ASN A 156 9.53 20.24 5.76
C ASN A 156 8.30 21.14 5.51
N GLY A 157 7.10 20.56 5.52
CA GLY A 157 5.85 21.32 5.33
C GLY A 157 5.42 21.51 3.86
N LEU A 158 6.12 20.89 2.91
CA LEU A 158 5.84 20.97 1.48
C LEU A 158 5.87 19.57 0.84
N TRP A 159 5.25 19.44 -0.33
CA TRP A 159 5.40 18.26 -1.17
C TRP A 159 6.66 18.39 -2.01
N GLU A 160 7.57 17.43 -1.87
CA GLU A 160 8.81 17.39 -2.64
C GLU A 160 8.85 16.13 -3.52
N ASN A 161 9.43 16.25 -4.71
CA ASN A 161 9.62 15.12 -5.61
C ASN A 161 10.52 14.06 -4.96
N LYS A 162 10.20 12.79 -5.16
CA LYS A 162 10.94 11.66 -4.61
C LYS A 162 11.41 10.70 -5.70
N ALA A 163 10.46 10.14 -6.44
CA ALA A 163 10.70 9.13 -7.45
C ALA A 163 9.81 9.36 -8.67
N ARG A 164 10.27 8.92 -9.84
CA ARG A 164 9.48 8.90 -11.06
C ARG A 164 9.65 7.53 -11.71
N HIS A 165 8.52 6.89 -11.99
CA HIS A 165 8.43 5.62 -12.68
C HIS A 165 7.84 5.87 -14.07
N GLU A 166 8.50 5.38 -15.11
CA GLU A 166 8.08 5.52 -16.51
C GLU A 166 7.90 4.11 -17.09
N TYR A 167 6.72 3.82 -17.65
CA TYR A 167 6.34 2.49 -18.11
C TYR A 167 6.14 2.44 -19.62
N VAL A 168 6.70 1.40 -20.25
CA VAL A 168 6.33 0.98 -21.60
C VAL A 168 5.54 -0.32 -21.50
N LEU A 169 4.39 -0.36 -22.16
CA LEU A 169 3.44 -1.46 -22.09
C LEU A 169 3.36 -2.15 -23.46
N ASN A 170 3.17 -3.48 -23.48
CA ASN A 170 2.81 -4.21 -24.69
C ASN A 170 1.32 -4.03 -25.02
N THR A 171 0.87 -4.61 -26.15
CA THR A 171 -0.54 -4.55 -26.59
C THR A 171 -1.52 -5.25 -25.64
N ALA A 172 -1.04 -6.15 -24.78
CA ALA A 172 -1.83 -6.78 -23.72
C ALA A 172 -1.85 -5.98 -22.41
N GLY A 173 -1.23 -4.79 -22.38
CA GLY A 173 -1.17 -3.92 -21.20
C GLY A 173 -0.15 -4.36 -20.14
N GLN A 174 0.78 -5.26 -20.48
CA GLN A 174 1.83 -5.72 -19.56
C GLN A 174 3.09 -4.86 -19.69
N PRO A 175 3.75 -4.48 -18.59
CA PRO A 175 4.96 -3.65 -18.61
C PRO A 175 6.16 -4.41 -19.19
N THR A 176 6.65 -3.95 -20.35
CA THR A 176 7.87 -4.48 -20.99
C THR A 176 9.12 -3.71 -20.58
N GLU A 177 8.97 -2.44 -20.17
CA GLU A 177 10.04 -1.65 -19.58
C GLU A 177 9.50 -0.77 -18.45
N GLU A 178 10.25 -0.66 -17.36
CA GLU A 178 10.08 0.35 -16.32
C GLU A 178 11.43 1.07 -16.11
N LYS A 179 11.42 2.41 -16.16
CA LYS A 179 12.56 3.24 -15.74
C LYS A 179 12.20 3.95 -14.45
N ILE A 180 13.11 3.89 -13.48
CA ILE A 180 12.98 4.53 -12.17
C ILE A 180 14.05 5.60 -12.05
N SER A 181 13.63 6.83 -11.78
CA SER A 181 14.49 7.97 -11.47
C SER A 181 14.22 8.47 -10.07
N PHE A 182 15.25 8.92 -9.36
CA PHE A 182 15.09 9.61 -8.08
C PHE A 182 15.37 11.10 -8.23
N TRP A 183 14.67 11.90 -7.45
CA TRP A 183 14.90 13.34 -7.38
C TRP A 183 16.14 13.61 -6.53
N GLN A 184 17.16 14.21 -7.13
CA GLN A 184 18.43 14.51 -6.47
C GLN A 184 18.91 15.89 -6.91
N GLN A 185 19.20 16.76 -5.94
CA GLN A 185 19.80 18.09 -6.18
C GLN A 185 19.03 18.95 -7.22
N GLY A 186 17.71 18.86 -7.24
CA GLY A 186 16.86 19.65 -8.15
C GLY A 186 16.70 19.07 -9.56
N ALA A 187 17.13 17.83 -9.81
CA ALA A 187 16.96 17.15 -11.08
C ALA A 187 16.59 15.66 -10.90
N TRP A 188 16.01 15.07 -11.95
CA TRP A 188 15.76 13.62 -12.01
C TRP A 188 17.02 12.89 -12.43
N ALA A 189 17.45 11.92 -11.62
CA ALA A 189 18.57 11.04 -11.92
C ALA A 189 18.09 9.59 -12.05
N TYR A 190 18.30 8.97 -13.21
CA TYR A 190 18.00 7.56 -13.43
C TYR A 190 18.74 6.67 -12.41
N GLN A 191 18.08 5.61 -11.95
CA GLN A 191 18.61 4.67 -10.97
C GLN A 191 18.51 3.23 -11.45
N VAL A 192 17.31 2.81 -11.87
CA VAL A 192 17.02 1.42 -12.19
C VAL A 192 16.21 1.35 -13.47
N LYS A 193 16.52 0.38 -14.33
CA LYS A 193 15.70 -0.01 -15.46
C LYS A 193 15.37 -1.48 -15.33
N ARG A 194 14.10 -1.82 -15.51
CA ARG A 194 13.59 -3.18 -15.50
C ARG A 194 13.01 -3.49 -16.87
N THR A 195 13.32 -4.66 -17.41
CA THR A 195 12.81 -5.11 -18.70
C THR A 195 12.19 -6.48 -18.55
N SER A 196 10.98 -6.65 -19.06
CA SER A 196 10.22 -7.91 -18.99
C SER A 196 9.97 -8.43 -20.40
N VAL A 197 10.23 -9.72 -20.60
CA VAL A 197 9.87 -10.43 -21.83
C VAL A 197 8.76 -11.41 -21.51
N TYR A 198 7.75 -11.48 -22.37
CA TYR A 198 6.61 -12.36 -22.19
C TYR A 198 6.48 -13.33 -23.39
N GLN A 199 6.15 -14.58 -23.10
CA GLN A 199 5.78 -15.60 -24.08
C GLN A 199 4.40 -16.12 -23.72
N ASN A 200 3.45 -16.07 -24.66
CA ASN A 200 2.05 -16.43 -24.42
C ASN A 200 1.43 -15.72 -23.20
N ASN A 201 1.72 -14.42 -23.04
CA ASN A 201 1.33 -13.58 -21.90
C ASN A 201 1.90 -14.00 -20.52
N LEU A 202 2.81 -14.97 -20.46
CA LEU A 202 3.52 -15.37 -19.26
C LEU A 202 4.95 -14.81 -19.29
N LEU A 203 5.47 -14.41 -18.13
CA LEU A 203 6.82 -13.85 -18.02
C LEU A 203 7.87 -14.92 -18.36
N SER A 204 8.77 -14.65 -19.30
CA SER A 204 9.84 -15.58 -19.68
C SER A 204 11.21 -15.11 -19.22
N GLU A 205 11.41 -13.80 -19.12
CA GLU A 205 12.65 -13.19 -18.64
C GLU A 205 12.35 -11.85 -17.97
N TYR A 206 13.08 -11.55 -16.91
CA TYR A 206 13.05 -10.26 -16.23
C TYR A 206 14.47 -9.80 -15.92
N LEU A 207 14.86 -8.66 -16.49
CA LEU A 207 16.20 -8.09 -16.39
C LEU A 207 16.17 -6.82 -15.55
N VAL A 208 17.09 -6.71 -14.60
CA VAL A 208 17.34 -5.50 -13.80
C VAL A 208 18.69 -4.92 -14.19
N GLN A 209 18.70 -3.63 -14.49
CA GLN A 209 19.89 -2.84 -14.78
C GLN A 209 19.95 -1.63 -13.85
N ASN A 210 21.14 -1.28 -13.36
CA ASN A 210 21.38 -0.05 -12.60
C ASN A 210 21.98 1.01 -13.52
N TYR A 211 21.67 2.28 -13.27
CA TYR A 211 22.27 3.40 -13.98
C TYR A 211 23.55 3.83 -13.27
N VAL A 212 24.70 3.56 -13.88
CA VAL A 212 26.02 3.86 -13.29
C VAL A 212 26.92 4.43 -14.38
N ASN A 213 27.64 5.51 -14.07
CA ASN A 213 28.56 6.18 -15.01
C ASN A 213 27.90 6.56 -16.35
N ASN A 214 26.69 7.13 -16.28
CA ASN A 214 25.88 7.55 -17.43
C ASN A 214 25.47 6.42 -18.40
N ALA A 215 25.51 5.17 -17.96
CA ALA A 215 25.09 4.02 -18.75
C ALA A 215 24.28 3.02 -17.92
N TRP A 216 23.39 2.28 -18.58
CA TRP A 216 22.71 1.14 -17.97
C TRP A 216 23.66 -0.05 -17.92
N GLN A 217 23.88 -0.56 -16.71
CA GLN A 217 24.70 -1.74 -16.46
C GLN A 217 23.84 -2.86 -15.90
N ASN A 218 24.08 -4.08 -16.38
CA ASN A 218 23.39 -5.26 -15.88
C ASN A 218 23.62 -5.44 -14.38
N PHE A 219 22.58 -5.85 -13.67
CA PHE A 219 22.64 -6.12 -12.24
C PHE A 219 22.20 -7.55 -11.93
N SER A 220 20.98 -7.92 -12.29
CA SER A 220 20.43 -9.25 -12.04
C SER A 220 19.45 -9.63 -13.15
N ARG A 221 19.33 -10.92 -13.47
CA ARG A 221 18.30 -11.44 -14.38
C ARG A 221 17.61 -12.65 -13.83
N PHE A 222 16.34 -12.78 -14.15
CA PHE A 222 15.48 -13.90 -13.81
C PHE A 222 15.05 -14.56 -15.12
N HIS A 223 15.22 -15.86 -15.23
CA HIS A 223 14.99 -16.59 -16.47
C HIS A 223 14.62 -18.05 -16.20
N ASN A 224 14.40 -18.82 -17.26
CA ASN A 224 14.01 -20.23 -17.18
C ASN A 224 12.73 -20.43 -16.35
N TYR A 225 11.77 -19.53 -16.52
CA TYR A 225 10.47 -19.65 -15.86
C TYR A 225 9.74 -20.90 -16.35
N THR A 226 9.20 -21.65 -15.40
CA THR A 226 8.29 -22.77 -15.67
C THR A 226 6.94 -22.50 -15.02
N TYR A 227 5.88 -23.02 -15.62
CA TYR A 227 4.51 -22.75 -15.23
C TYR A 227 3.69 -24.03 -15.18
N ASP A 228 2.72 -24.05 -14.27
CA ASP A 228 1.67 -25.06 -14.26
C ASP A 228 0.79 -24.89 -15.50
N ALA A 229 0.62 -25.95 -16.28
CA ALA A 229 0.00 -25.89 -17.61
C ALA A 229 -1.50 -25.54 -17.57
N VAL A 230 -2.16 -25.65 -16.41
CA VAL A 230 -3.60 -25.39 -16.26
C VAL A 230 -3.85 -24.05 -15.56
N THR A 231 -3.12 -23.80 -14.47
CA THR A 231 -3.35 -22.64 -13.60
C THR A 231 -2.46 -21.45 -13.93
N ASN A 232 -1.45 -21.62 -14.79
CA ASN A 232 -0.43 -20.63 -15.10
C ASN A 232 0.36 -20.11 -13.88
N LYS A 233 0.31 -20.82 -12.75
CA LYS A 233 1.15 -20.50 -11.58
C LYS A 233 2.61 -20.83 -11.87
N THR A 234 3.53 -19.97 -11.45
CA THR A 234 4.97 -20.20 -11.59
C THR A 234 5.41 -21.41 -10.77
N LEU A 235 6.03 -22.41 -11.41
CA LEU A 235 6.59 -23.60 -10.76
C LEU A 235 8.09 -23.45 -10.46
N GLY A 236 8.78 -22.55 -11.15
CA GLY A 236 10.18 -22.26 -10.85
C GLY A 236 10.78 -21.21 -11.77
N TYR A 237 11.95 -20.73 -11.39
CA TYR A 237 12.81 -19.84 -12.17
C TYR A 237 14.24 -19.83 -11.62
N GLN A 238 15.17 -19.29 -12.39
CA GLN A 238 16.57 -19.10 -12.00
C GLN A 238 16.93 -17.61 -11.96
N VAL A 239 17.86 -17.26 -11.09
CA VAL A 239 18.39 -15.92 -10.90
C VAL A 239 19.89 -15.93 -11.13
N GLN A 240 20.37 -14.98 -11.92
CA GLN A 240 21.78 -14.74 -12.15
C GLN A 240 22.13 -13.30 -11.80
N ASP A 241 23.30 -13.08 -11.21
CA ASP A 241 23.85 -11.74 -10.99
C ASP A 241 24.91 -11.44 -12.06
N TRP A 242 25.04 -10.16 -12.39
CA TRP A 242 26.08 -9.69 -13.30
C TRP A 242 27.35 -9.39 -12.52
N VAL A 243 28.38 -10.22 -12.70
CA VAL A 243 29.65 -10.12 -11.98
C VAL A 243 30.80 -10.29 -12.96
N ASN A 244 31.77 -9.37 -12.92
CA ASN A 244 32.96 -9.40 -13.77
C ASN A 244 32.65 -9.54 -15.28
N ASN A 245 31.67 -8.76 -15.76
CA ASN A 245 31.22 -8.75 -17.17
C ASN A 245 30.65 -10.09 -17.68
N ALA A 246 30.14 -10.93 -16.78
CA ALA A 246 29.46 -12.17 -17.12
C ALA A 246 28.27 -12.40 -16.19
N TRP A 247 27.28 -13.13 -16.67
CA TRP A 247 26.21 -13.65 -15.83
C TRP A 247 26.71 -14.85 -15.02
N GLN A 248 26.44 -14.84 -13.72
CA GLN A 248 26.77 -15.94 -12.82
C GLN A 248 25.49 -16.40 -12.10
N ASP A 249 25.30 -17.72 -12.05
CA ASP A 249 24.21 -18.33 -11.29
C ASP A 249 24.26 -17.91 -9.83
N LYS A 250 23.12 -17.47 -9.31
CA LYS A 250 22.98 -17.03 -7.92
C LYS A 250 22.05 -17.94 -7.14
N SER A 251 20.83 -18.10 -7.63
CA SER A 251 19.80 -18.89 -6.97
C SER A 251 18.81 -19.48 -7.96
N ARG A 252 18.09 -20.51 -7.54
CA ARG A 252 16.90 -21.01 -8.25
C ARG A 252 15.79 -21.27 -7.26
N GLN A 253 14.56 -21.13 -7.73
CA GLN A 253 13.34 -21.26 -6.95
C GLN A 253 12.49 -22.38 -7.52
N THR A 254 11.89 -23.19 -6.66
CA THR A 254 10.90 -24.21 -7.02
C THR A 254 9.67 -24.07 -6.16
N PHE A 255 8.51 -24.00 -6.78
CA PHE A 255 7.22 -23.87 -6.14
C PHE A 255 6.39 -25.14 -6.36
N THR A 256 5.80 -25.64 -5.28
CA THR A 256 4.74 -26.64 -5.33
C THR A 256 3.48 -26.05 -4.72
N TYR A 257 2.33 -26.35 -5.32
CA TYR A 257 1.03 -25.86 -4.85
C TYR A 257 0.13 -27.03 -4.49
N ASP A 258 -0.61 -26.90 -3.40
CA ASP A 258 -1.67 -27.83 -3.03
C ASP A 258 -3.03 -27.42 -3.63
N ALA A 259 -4.02 -28.32 -3.50
CA ALA A 259 -5.37 -28.12 -4.03
C ALA A 259 -6.13 -26.94 -3.37
N THR A 260 -5.66 -26.46 -2.22
CA THR A 260 -6.23 -25.30 -1.50
C THR A 260 -5.54 -23.99 -1.88
N GLY A 261 -4.56 -24.03 -2.79
CA GLY A 261 -3.77 -22.88 -3.21
C GLY A 261 -2.62 -22.53 -2.27
N GLY A 262 -2.40 -23.31 -1.20
CA GLY A 262 -1.19 -23.22 -0.40
C GLY A 262 0.03 -23.60 -1.23
N TYR A 263 1.20 -23.07 -0.88
CA TYR A 263 2.45 -23.31 -1.58
C TYR A 263 3.61 -23.64 -0.65
N THR A 264 4.55 -24.42 -1.18
CA THR A 264 5.92 -24.54 -0.67
C THR A 264 6.87 -23.97 -1.70
N ASN A 265 7.71 -23.01 -1.29
CA ASN A 265 8.81 -22.48 -2.09
C ASN A 265 10.14 -22.97 -1.51
N ILE A 266 10.99 -23.54 -2.35
CA ILE A 266 12.37 -23.91 -2.02
C ILE A 266 13.33 -23.03 -2.83
N THR A 267 14.24 -22.36 -2.12
CA THR A 267 15.37 -21.65 -2.70
C THR A 267 16.64 -22.48 -2.57
N GLU A 268 17.30 -22.72 -3.70
CA GLU A 268 18.67 -23.22 -3.75
C GLU A 268 19.61 -22.08 -4.15
N ARG A 269 20.79 -22.00 -3.53
CA ARG A 269 21.86 -21.06 -3.90
C ARG A 269 22.91 -21.80 -4.72
N ASN A 270 23.51 -21.10 -5.66
CA ASN A 270 24.68 -21.62 -6.35
C ASN A 270 25.92 -21.32 -5.50
N LEU A 271 26.62 -22.38 -5.07
CA LEU A 271 27.90 -22.30 -4.38
C LEU A 271 28.94 -22.99 -5.25
N ASN A 272 29.74 -22.18 -5.95
CA ASN A 272 30.82 -22.64 -6.83
C ASN A 272 30.37 -23.68 -7.87
N GLY A 273 29.23 -23.44 -8.53
CA GLY A 273 28.68 -24.32 -9.56
C GLY A 273 27.76 -25.44 -9.05
N ASN A 274 27.64 -25.63 -7.73
CA ASN A 274 26.73 -26.60 -7.14
C ASN A 274 25.49 -25.91 -6.56
N TRP A 275 24.32 -26.53 -6.74
CA TRP A 275 23.08 -26.05 -6.15
C TRP A 275 22.88 -26.65 -4.77
N GLU A 276 22.75 -25.78 -3.77
CA GLU A 276 22.54 -26.17 -2.38
C GLU A 276 21.29 -25.51 -1.82
N ASN A 277 20.49 -26.27 -1.06
CA ASN A 277 19.34 -25.74 -0.35
C ASN A 277 19.75 -24.57 0.56
N SER A 278 18.90 -23.56 0.65
CA SER A 278 19.16 -22.38 1.50
C SER A 278 17.95 -21.94 2.29
N LEU A 279 16.79 -21.84 1.67
CA LEU A 279 15.56 -21.36 2.29
C LEU A 279 14.38 -22.20 1.84
N LYS A 280 13.44 -22.46 2.75
CA LYS A 280 12.13 -23.03 2.43
C LYS A 280 11.04 -22.21 3.10
N VAL A 281 10.03 -21.84 2.34
CA VAL A 281 8.84 -21.13 2.83
C VAL A 281 7.61 -21.99 2.57
N VAL A 282 6.79 -22.20 3.59
CA VAL A 282 5.53 -22.94 3.49
C VAL A 282 4.40 -22.01 3.90
N SER A 283 3.42 -21.79 3.03
CA SER A 283 2.22 -21.03 3.39
C SER A 283 1.27 -21.89 4.23
N LEU A 284 0.60 -21.27 5.18
CA LEU A 284 -0.47 -21.88 5.96
C LEU A 284 -1.81 -21.36 5.44
N GLN A 285 -2.79 -22.25 5.32
CA GLN A 285 -4.14 -21.93 4.85
C GLN A 285 -5.13 -22.12 6.02
N ASP A 286 -6.17 -21.28 6.09
CA ASP A 286 -7.32 -21.51 6.99
C ASP A 286 -8.31 -22.53 6.39
N PRO A 287 -9.31 -23.03 7.15
CA PRO A 287 -10.31 -23.96 6.63
C PRO A 287 -11.15 -23.42 5.46
N ALA A 288 -11.18 -22.09 5.27
CA ALA A 288 -11.81 -21.43 4.13
C ALA A 288 -10.82 -21.19 2.97
N THR A 289 -9.62 -21.79 3.04
CA THR A 289 -8.54 -21.76 2.03
C THR A 289 -7.88 -20.39 1.83
N ASN A 290 -8.04 -19.45 2.76
CA ASN A 290 -7.29 -18.20 2.73
C ASN A 290 -5.93 -18.40 3.38
N THR A 291 -4.91 -17.67 2.91
CA THR A 291 -3.61 -17.66 3.59
C THR A 291 -3.74 -17.10 5.01
N SER A 292 -3.44 -17.96 5.97
CA SER A 292 -3.49 -17.70 7.40
C SER A 292 -2.11 -17.45 7.96
N GLY A 293 -1.03 -17.81 7.27
CA GLY A 293 0.31 -17.62 7.80
C GLY A 293 1.39 -18.21 6.94
N TYR A 294 2.58 -18.32 7.52
CA TYR A 294 3.73 -18.95 6.88
C TYR A 294 4.71 -19.52 7.90
N GLN A 295 5.47 -20.50 7.45
CA GLN A 295 6.64 -21.04 8.13
C GLN A 295 7.86 -20.85 7.25
N VAL A 296 8.98 -20.45 7.86
CA VAL A 296 10.26 -20.24 7.19
C VAL A 296 11.29 -21.17 7.81
N PHE A 297 12.06 -21.84 6.97
CA PHE A 297 13.11 -22.76 7.35
C PHE A 297 14.41 -22.42 6.64
N ASP A 298 15.52 -22.44 7.38
CA ASP A 298 16.86 -22.39 6.81
C ASP A 298 17.42 -23.80 6.67
N TRP A 299 18.28 -23.98 5.67
CA TRP A 299 19.02 -25.24 5.52
C TRP A 299 20.28 -25.22 6.36
N GLN A 300 20.37 -26.11 7.36
CA GLN A 300 21.51 -26.21 8.26
C GLN A 300 21.81 -27.68 8.55
N ASN A 301 23.08 -28.09 8.45
CA ASN A 301 23.53 -29.45 8.77
C ASN A 301 22.67 -30.54 8.09
N ASN A 302 22.42 -30.37 6.79
CA ASN A 302 21.58 -31.25 5.96
C ASN A 302 20.13 -31.42 6.44
N ASN A 303 19.60 -30.43 7.16
CA ASN A 303 18.22 -30.44 7.64
C ASN A 303 17.57 -29.06 7.52
N TRP A 304 16.24 -29.05 7.34
CA TRP A 304 15.44 -27.82 7.40
C TRP A 304 15.18 -27.45 8.86
N VAL A 305 15.75 -26.34 9.30
CA VAL A 305 15.57 -25.79 10.65
C VAL A 305 14.58 -24.64 10.59
N LYS A 306 13.47 -24.72 11.32
CA LYS A 306 12.47 -23.65 11.36
C LYS A 306 13.06 -22.42 12.05
N VAL A 307 13.02 -21.27 11.37
CA VAL A 307 13.53 -19.98 11.86
C VAL A 307 12.42 -18.95 12.06
N SER A 308 11.25 -19.16 11.45
CA SER A 308 10.08 -18.30 11.66
C SER A 308 8.78 -19.07 11.46
N HIS A 309 7.74 -18.67 12.19
CA HIS A 309 6.37 -19.09 11.97
C HIS A 309 5.46 -17.98 12.46
N GLN A 310 4.57 -17.52 11.58
CA GLN A 310 3.46 -16.65 11.93
C GLN A 310 2.16 -17.25 11.42
N GLU A 311 1.10 -17.10 12.20
CA GLU A 311 -0.25 -17.47 11.76
C GLU A 311 -1.31 -16.54 12.37
N ALA A 312 -2.40 -16.37 11.63
CA ALA A 312 -3.55 -15.57 11.96
C ALA A 312 -4.79 -16.46 11.99
N GLN A 313 -5.48 -16.46 13.12
CA GLN A 313 -6.81 -17.01 13.25
C GLN A 313 -7.83 -15.91 13.00
N ARG A 314 -8.87 -16.21 12.23
CA ARG A 314 -9.92 -15.26 11.84
C ARG A 314 -11.28 -15.75 12.30
N THR A 315 -12.02 -14.91 13.00
CA THR A 315 -13.39 -15.17 13.45
C THR A 315 -14.34 -14.27 12.68
N TYR A 316 -15.52 -14.81 12.36
CA TYR A 316 -16.52 -14.11 11.57
C TYR A 316 -17.90 -14.33 12.15
N ASP A 317 -18.80 -13.37 11.93
CA ASP A 317 -20.20 -13.48 12.34
C ASP A 317 -21.06 -14.25 11.32
N THR A 318 -22.37 -14.30 11.60
CA THR A 318 -23.37 -14.99 10.76
C THR A 318 -23.62 -14.31 9.42
N GLN A 319 -23.19 -13.04 9.25
CA GLN A 319 -23.20 -12.29 7.99
C GLN A 319 -21.85 -12.38 7.25
N ASN A 320 -20.93 -13.27 7.67
CA ASN A 320 -19.59 -13.42 7.11
C ASN A 320 -18.68 -12.18 7.23
N ARG A 321 -18.95 -11.29 8.19
CA ARG A 321 -18.06 -10.15 8.47
C ARG A 321 -16.92 -10.61 9.36
N LEU A 322 -15.69 -10.18 9.06
CA LEU A 322 -14.51 -10.47 9.87
C LEU A 322 -14.61 -9.68 11.18
N THR A 323 -14.86 -10.36 12.29
CA THR A 323 -15.06 -9.73 13.61
C THR A 323 -13.83 -9.80 14.50
N GLU A 324 -12.92 -10.75 14.26
CA GLU A 324 -11.70 -10.88 15.05
C GLU A 324 -10.55 -11.45 14.21
N VAL A 325 -9.35 -10.93 14.45
CA VAL A 325 -8.08 -11.54 14.03
C VAL A 325 -7.21 -11.72 15.26
N ILE A 326 -6.67 -12.93 15.45
CA ILE A 326 -5.63 -13.22 16.43
C ILE A 326 -4.38 -13.67 15.68
N GLU A 327 -3.32 -12.87 15.78
CA GLU A 327 -2.01 -13.20 15.23
C GLU A 327 -1.13 -13.82 16.31
N ARG A 328 -0.45 -14.88 15.91
CA ARG A 328 0.49 -15.63 16.71
C ARG A 328 1.82 -15.73 15.98
N ARG A 329 2.89 -15.67 16.75
CA ARG A 329 4.26 -15.77 16.24
C ARG A 329 5.06 -16.73 17.11
N TRP A 330 5.81 -17.58 16.44
CA TRP A 330 6.72 -18.50 17.09
C TRP A 330 7.90 -17.73 17.68
N LYS A 331 8.19 -17.96 18.95
CA LYS A 331 9.33 -17.37 19.65
C LYS A 331 10.45 -18.41 19.75
N ALA A 332 11.60 -18.09 19.17
CA ALA A 332 12.75 -18.98 19.17
C ALA A 332 13.23 -19.35 20.58
N ALA A 333 13.13 -18.42 21.53
CA ALA A 333 13.59 -18.61 22.91
C ALA A 333 12.77 -19.66 23.68
N THR A 334 11.46 -19.76 23.43
CA THR A 334 10.55 -20.70 24.11
C THR A 334 10.21 -21.90 23.23
N ASN A 335 10.53 -21.83 21.93
CA ASN A 335 10.10 -22.76 20.89
C ASN A 335 8.58 -22.96 20.86
N GLN A 336 7.81 -21.97 21.30
CA GLN A 336 6.35 -22.01 21.31
C GLN A 336 5.77 -20.96 20.36
N LEU A 337 4.56 -21.25 19.89
CA LEU A 337 3.74 -20.29 19.18
C LEU A 337 2.99 -19.46 20.22
N GLU A 338 3.25 -18.16 20.26
CA GLU A 338 2.69 -17.24 21.26
C GLU A 338 1.79 -16.20 20.58
N ASN A 339 0.77 -15.73 21.31
CA ASN A 339 -0.04 -14.60 20.88
C ASN A 339 0.82 -13.34 20.74
N GLU A 340 0.50 -12.51 19.75
CA GLU A 340 1.19 -11.25 19.50
C GLU A 340 0.20 -10.09 19.41
N LEU A 341 -0.82 -10.22 18.56
CA LEU A 341 -1.80 -9.19 18.28
C LEU A 341 -3.20 -9.79 18.26
N LYS A 342 -4.17 -9.07 18.81
CA LYS A 342 -5.59 -9.32 18.57
C LYS A 342 -6.24 -8.04 18.09
N ILE A 343 -7.11 -8.16 17.10
CA ILE A 343 -7.90 -7.07 16.55
C ILE A 343 -9.36 -7.50 16.58
N THR A 344 -10.24 -6.68 17.17
CA THR A 344 -11.68 -6.92 17.16
C THR A 344 -12.39 -5.82 16.38
N PHE A 345 -13.16 -6.21 15.37
CA PHE A 345 -13.84 -5.31 14.45
C PHE A 345 -15.33 -5.21 14.77
N TYR A 346 -15.88 -3.99 14.72
CA TYR A 346 -17.27 -3.71 15.02
C TYR A 346 -17.70 -2.39 14.38
N ASP A 347 -18.94 -1.96 14.68
CA ASP A 347 -19.53 -0.73 14.12
C ASP A 347 -19.49 -0.73 12.58
N PHE A 348 -19.93 -1.86 12.01
CA PHE A 348 -19.87 -2.10 10.58
C PHE A 348 -20.74 -1.12 9.81
N GLN A 349 -20.12 -0.47 8.81
CA GLN A 349 -20.76 0.48 7.91
C GLN A 349 -21.15 -0.24 6.61
N LEU A 350 -22.41 -0.12 6.22
CA LEU A 350 -22.91 -0.69 4.96
C LEU A 350 -22.40 0.14 3.78
N ILE A 351 -21.66 -0.49 2.87
CA ILE A 351 -21.27 0.13 1.60
C ILE A 351 -22.35 -0.19 0.55
N SER A 352 -23.17 0.81 0.22
CA SER A 352 -24.32 0.66 -0.69
C SER A 352 -23.98 0.96 -2.16
N GLY A 353 -22.72 1.23 -2.49
CA GLY A 353 -22.31 1.52 -3.86
C GLY A 353 -22.39 0.30 -4.77
N THR A 354 -23.38 0.28 -5.67
CA THR A 354 -23.27 -0.55 -6.87
C THR A 354 -22.14 0.01 -7.72
N SER A 355 -21.12 -0.81 -7.99
CA SER A 355 -20.04 -0.52 -8.94
C SER A 355 -20.63 -0.44 -10.35
N LYS A 356 -21.22 0.71 -10.66
CA LYS A 356 -21.56 1.15 -12.00
C LYS A 356 -20.76 2.43 -12.16
N LEU A 357 -19.96 2.53 -13.23
CA LEU A 357 -19.31 3.78 -13.63
C LEU A 357 -20.41 4.84 -13.76
N MET A 358 -20.64 5.58 -12.68
CA MET A 358 -21.56 6.72 -12.66
C MET A 358 -20.81 7.90 -13.27
N PRO A 359 -21.51 8.84 -13.92
CA PRO A 359 -20.89 10.10 -14.31
C PRO A 359 -20.23 10.72 -13.06
N GLU A 360 -18.95 11.04 -13.16
CA GLU A 360 -18.14 11.51 -12.03
C GLU A 360 -18.80 12.71 -11.34
N MET A 361 -18.93 12.70 -10.02
CA MET A 361 -19.22 13.93 -9.28
C MET A 361 -17.98 14.84 -9.38
N GLN A 362 -18.09 15.94 -10.13
CA GLN A 362 -17.00 16.88 -10.32
C GLN A 362 -17.31 18.21 -9.63
N VAL A 363 -16.32 18.68 -8.88
CA VAL A 363 -16.32 20.00 -8.23
C VAL A 363 -15.11 20.77 -8.72
N ASN A 364 -15.34 21.87 -9.43
CA ASN A 364 -14.30 22.78 -9.87
C ASN A 364 -14.27 23.99 -8.96
N VAL A 365 -13.08 24.36 -8.51
CA VAL A 365 -12.86 25.47 -7.59
C VAL A 365 -11.96 26.47 -8.29
N TYR A 366 -12.50 27.64 -8.65
CA TYR A 366 -11.76 28.66 -9.40
C TYR A 366 -12.19 30.09 -9.05
N PRO A 367 -11.28 31.08 -9.12
CA PRO A 367 -9.83 30.88 -9.25
C PRO A 367 -9.28 30.19 -8.00
N ASN A 368 -8.24 29.37 -8.18
CA ASN A 368 -7.53 28.72 -7.09
C ASN A 368 -6.03 28.66 -7.47
N PRO A 369 -5.17 29.52 -6.89
CA PRO A 369 -5.40 30.35 -5.71
C PRO A 369 -6.44 31.47 -5.90
N ALA A 370 -7.18 31.78 -4.83
CA ALA A 370 -8.22 32.80 -4.77
C ALA A 370 -7.74 34.00 -3.94
N SER A 371 -8.08 35.22 -4.38
CA SER A 371 -8.00 36.42 -3.54
C SER A 371 -9.27 36.53 -2.70
N ASP A 372 -10.30 37.23 -3.17
CA ASP A 372 -11.44 37.60 -2.33
C ASP A 372 -12.66 36.70 -2.54
N LEU A 373 -12.70 36.03 -3.68
CA LEU A 373 -13.82 35.21 -4.13
C LEU A 373 -13.30 33.89 -4.68
N VAL A 374 -14.03 32.82 -4.38
CA VAL A 374 -13.85 31.53 -5.06
C VAL A 374 -15.21 31.00 -5.50
N THR A 375 -15.26 30.53 -6.74
CA THR A 375 -16.42 29.86 -7.32
C THR A 375 -16.25 28.36 -7.25
N ILE A 376 -17.25 27.69 -6.72
CA ILE A 376 -17.40 26.24 -6.64
C ILE A 376 -18.43 25.86 -7.68
N ALA A 377 -17.98 25.35 -8.82
CA ALA A 377 -18.87 24.83 -9.86
C ALA A 377 -19.07 23.33 -9.69
N LEU A 378 -20.32 22.91 -9.69
CA LEU A 378 -20.78 21.55 -9.54
C LEU A 378 -21.29 21.06 -10.89
N ASN A 379 -20.91 19.86 -11.30
CA ASN A 379 -21.53 19.24 -12.47
C ASN A 379 -22.89 18.62 -12.11
N GLU A 380 -23.70 18.28 -13.12
CA GLU A 380 -25.04 17.71 -12.89
C GLU A 380 -25.01 16.41 -12.08
N ALA A 381 -23.91 15.66 -12.17
CA ALA A 381 -23.71 14.42 -11.45
C ALA A 381 -23.51 14.61 -9.93
N ALA A 382 -23.08 15.80 -9.48
CA ALA A 382 -22.96 16.13 -8.07
C ALA A 382 -24.32 16.20 -7.36
N GLY A 383 -25.41 16.36 -8.11
CA GLY A 383 -26.74 16.61 -7.58
C GLY A 383 -27.01 18.11 -7.39
N LYS A 384 -28.30 18.48 -7.31
CA LYS A 384 -28.74 19.87 -7.14
C LYS A 384 -28.94 20.27 -5.68
N GLU A 385 -28.75 19.30 -4.78
CA GLU A 385 -28.99 19.40 -3.35
C GLU A 385 -27.84 18.76 -2.56
N GLY A 386 -27.48 19.35 -1.43
CA GLY A 386 -26.40 18.87 -0.56
C GLY A 386 -25.90 19.91 0.42
N THR A 387 -24.80 19.62 1.10
CA THR A 387 -24.17 20.52 2.07
C THR A 387 -22.72 20.75 1.69
N ILE A 388 -22.33 22.01 1.59
CA ILE A 388 -20.93 22.43 1.53
C ILE A 388 -20.49 22.80 2.93
N SER A 389 -19.34 22.27 3.36
CA SER A 389 -18.60 22.79 4.49
C SER A 389 -17.19 23.16 4.07
N VAL A 390 -16.65 24.23 4.66
CA VAL A 390 -15.26 24.60 4.44
C VAL A 390 -14.56 24.65 5.79
N SER A 391 -13.48 23.90 5.92
CA SER A 391 -12.61 23.92 7.10
C SER A 391 -11.27 24.56 6.76
N ASP A 392 -10.64 25.20 7.74
CA ASP A 392 -9.24 25.58 7.61
C ASP A 392 -8.30 24.36 7.80
N TYR A 393 -7.00 24.56 7.62
CA TYR A 393 -6.00 23.50 7.75
C TYR A 393 -5.93 22.83 9.13
N THR A 394 -6.54 23.41 10.17
CA THR A 394 -6.67 22.80 11.50
C THR A 394 -7.91 21.92 11.66
N GLY A 395 -8.78 21.90 10.64
CA GLY A 395 -10.07 21.22 10.67
C GLY A 395 -11.20 22.07 11.25
N LYS A 396 -10.94 23.30 11.69
CA LYS A 396 -11.99 24.21 12.19
C LYS A 396 -12.89 24.62 11.03
N ILE A 397 -14.18 24.32 11.16
CA ILE A 397 -15.20 24.69 10.18
C ILE A 397 -15.36 26.22 10.17
N ARG A 398 -15.16 26.82 8.99
CA ARG A 398 -15.34 28.24 8.71
C ARG A 398 -16.70 28.54 8.08
N LEU A 399 -17.25 27.58 7.36
CA LEU A 399 -18.53 27.72 6.68
C LEU A 399 -19.25 26.38 6.65
N VAL A 400 -20.58 26.42 6.81
CA VAL A 400 -21.50 25.37 6.39
C VAL A 400 -22.65 26.03 5.64
N GLN A 401 -22.98 25.51 4.47
CA GLN A 401 -24.04 26.03 3.62
C GLN A 401 -24.77 24.89 2.92
N GLU A 402 -26.09 24.91 2.97
CA GLU A 402 -26.93 24.02 2.19
C GLU A 402 -27.05 24.51 0.74
N ILE A 403 -27.08 23.55 -0.17
CA ILE A 403 -27.34 23.71 -1.59
C ILE A 403 -28.75 23.22 -1.81
N THR A 404 -29.64 24.11 -2.26
CA THR A 404 -31.05 23.77 -2.51
C THR A 404 -31.47 23.94 -3.95
N ARG A 405 -30.67 24.63 -4.79
CA ARG A 405 -30.76 24.69 -6.27
C ARG A 405 -29.58 25.50 -6.84
N GLY A 406 -28.71 24.87 -7.63
CA GLY A 406 -27.69 25.58 -8.42
C GLY A 406 -26.46 24.74 -8.75
N ASN A 407 -25.84 25.03 -9.89
CA ASN A 407 -24.62 24.36 -10.35
C ASN A 407 -23.34 25.15 -9.99
N SER A 408 -23.47 26.26 -9.27
CA SER A 408 -22.33 27.08 -8.87
C SER A 408 -22.61 27.86 -7.60
N ILE A 409 -21.65 27.91 -6.69
CA ILE A 409 -21.69 28.67 -5.43
C ILE A 409 -20.47 29.56 -5.38
N THR A 410 -20.66 30.83 -5.02
CA THR A 410 -19.55 31.76 -4.83
C THR A 410 -19.36 32.03 -3.35
N LEU A 411 -18.15 31.77 -2.85
CA LEU A 411 -17.77 32.03 -1.47
C LEU A 411 -16.93 33.30 -1.39
N LYS A 412 -17.24 34.14 -0.41
CA LYS A 412 -16.43 35.30 -0.06
C LYS A 412 -15.38 34.90 0.98
N LEU A 413 -14.11 35.09 0.63
CA LEU A 413 -12.94 34.75 1.45
C LEU A 413 -12.25 35.99 2.03
N GLU A 414 -12.75 37.21 1.78
CA GLU A 414 -12.15 38.49 2.21
C GLU A 414 -11.78 38.53 3.69
N SER A 415 -12.61 37.95 4.56
CA SER A 415 -12.40 37.93 6.01
C SER A 415 -11.56 36.75 6.51
N TRP A 416 -11.07 35.89 5.61
CA TRP A 416 -10.35 34.68 5.94
C TRP A 416 -8.84 34.91 5.80
N PRO A 417 -8.02 34.46 6.77
CA PRO A 417 -6.56 34.53 6.65
C PRO A 417 -6.05 33.82 5.38
N ALA A 418 -4.94 34.32 4.82
CA ALA A 418 -4.19 33.59 3.80
C ALA A 418 -3.82 32.18 4.31
N GLY A 419 -4.00 31.16 3.47
CA GLY A 419 -3.81 29.79 3.90
C GLY A 419 -4.54 28.75 3.05
N VAL A 420 -4.45 27.50 3.50
CA VAL A 420 -5.10 26.35 2.88
C VAL A 420 -6.40 26.03 3.59
N TYR A 421 -7.45 25.80 2.80
CA TYR A 421 -8.78 25.40 3.25
C TYR A 421 -9.23 24.14 2.50
N PHE A 422 -10.09 23.36 3.13
CA PHE A 422 -10.68 22.15 2.55
C PHE A 422 -12.19 22.32 2.44
N LEU A 423 -12.67 22.30 1.21
CA LEU A 423 -14.07 22.26 0.86
C LEU A 423 -14.53 20.81 0.86
N THR A 424 -15.53 20.49 1.66
CA THR A 424 -16.24 19.20 1.64
C THR A 424 -17.64 19.43 1.10
N LEU A 425 -17.95 18.82 -0.05
CA LEU A 425 -19.30 18.71 -0.59
C LEU A 425 -19.87 17.36 -0.16
N GLN A 426 -21.04 17.35 0.45
CA GLN A 426 -21.78 16.15 0.80
C GLN A 426 -23.15 16.20 0.12
N THR A 427 -23.42 15.25 -0.78
CA THR A 427 -24.73 15.11 -1.42
C THR A 427 -25.24 13.68 -1.24
N GLU A 428 -26.47 13.41 -1.67
CA GLU A 428 -26.98 12.03 -1.70
C GLU A 428 -26.15 11.10 -2.61
N LYS A 429 -25.32 11.66 -3.50
CA LYS A 429 -24.44 10.91 -4.42
C LYS A 429 -23.07 10.62 -3.82
N GLY A 430 -22.71 11.25 -2.70
CA GLY A 430 -21.48 10.99 -1.98
C GLY A 430 -20.81 12.25 -1.44
N THR A 431 -19.58 12.08 -0.96
CA THR A 431 -18.78 13.17 -0.38
C THR A 431 -17.54 13.40 -1.22
N LEU A 432 -17.22 14.66 -1.51
CA LEU A 432 -16.01 15.05 -2.24
C LEU A 432 -15.29 16.18 -1.52
N VAL A 433 -13.96 16.08 -1.46
CA VAL A 433 -13.10 17.11 -0.84
C VAL A 433 -12.25 17.81 -1.90
N LYS A 434 -12.23 19.15 -1.90
CA LYS A 434 -11.33 19.99 -2.71
C LYS A 434 -10.54 20.97 -1.85
N LYS A 435 -9.30 21.22 -2.25
CA LYS A 435 -8.43 22.23 -1.64
C LYS A 435 -8.75 23.61 -2.21
N ILE A 436 -8.84 24.63 -1.36
CA ILE A 436 -8.85 26.06 -1.70
C ILE A 436 -7.58 26.70 -1.12
N VAL A 437 -6.88 27.50 -1.92
CA VAL A 437 -5.73 28.30 -1.50
C VAL A 437 -6.14 29.77 -1.50
N LYS A 438 -6.16 30.41 -0.33
CA LYS A 438 -6.42 31.85 -0.17
C LYS A 438 -5.07 32.59 -0.10
N GLN A 439 -4.90 33.61 -0.96
CA GLN A 439 -3.75 34.50 -0.98
C GLN A 439 -4.01 35.82 -0.26
#